data_AF-A0A8J4BMT7-F1
#
_entry.id   AF-A0A8J4BMT7-F1
#
_cell.length_a   1.000
_cell.length_b   1.000
_cell.length_c   1.000
_cell.angle_alpha   90.00
_cell.angle_beta   90.00
_cell.angle_gamma   90.00
#
_symmetry.space_group_name_H-M   'P 1'
#
loop_
_entity.id
_entity.type
_entity.pdbx_description
1 polymer ?
#
loop_
_entity_poly.entity_id
_entity_poly.type
_entity_poly.pdbx_seq_one_letter_code
_entity_poly.pdbx_strand_id
1 'polypeptide(L)'
;MKLFKLKTGDTSRLPEVIVPASEVSASGGAGLVPPGLMLLGFKPLSCLLPYHQMQPSIFLRPDERSASGSTTAFISLWRAMLAEGRFALCRYRKAANTSPRLVALIPQDEGIDPYGIQTDPPGIHMIILPYMDDIRHPETAAGVAPQQPSDGQMAASKALIAALDLEKVEAFDLTQVCNPWLERHYAVVEALALSEPIPRWSAIAEDGTRPRRELFESPEAMEAIEAFRMAFPQDGSGKGTKRKAVGEAGGGPAAVKAQKAEAVADAYSAIDWEGLYRSNGFTKLNKDDLTLYLRRHQLKVTGKKDELIQRIREHMEQGGEGPGPR
;
A
#
# COMPACT_ATOMS: atom_id res chain seq x y z
N MET A 1 -37.08 -2.73 -14.76
CA MET A 1 -37.03 -1.29 -14.43
C MET A 1 -36.70 -1.16 -12.95
N LYS A 2 -35.48 -0.76 -12.57
CA LYS A 2 -35.15 -0.49 -11.16
C LYS A 2 -35.32 1.01 -10.94
N LEU A 3 -36.46 1.42 -10.38
CA LEU A 3 -36.69 2.81 -10.00
C LEU A 3 -35.93 3.10 -8.70
N PHE A 4 -34.92 3.96 -8.77
CA PHE A 4 -34.31 4.55 -7.57
C PHE A 4 -35.20 5.69 -7.10
N LYS A 5 -35.94 5.48 -6.01
CA LYS A 5 -36.68 6.55 -5.33
C LYS A 5 -35.84 7.12 -4.20
N LEU A 6 -35.57 8.42 -4.23
CA LEU A 6 -34.96 9.14 -3.11
C LEU A 6 -35.95 9.18 -1.93
N LYS A 7 -35.44 8.98 -0.70
CA LYS A 7 -36.26 9.03 0.53
C LYS A 7 -36.95 10.38 0.76
N THR A 8 -36.46 11.45 0.14
CA THR A 8 -36.91 12.84 0.34
C THR A 8 -37.93 13.31 -0.70
N GLY A 9 -38.19 12.57 -1.78
CA GLY A 9 -39.15 12.96 -2.83
C GLY A 9 -38.78 14.20 -3.67
N ASP A 10 -37.74 14.94 -3.28
CA ASP A 10 -37.26 16.15 -3.97
C ASP A 10 -36.36 15.80 -5.16
N THR A 11 -36.95 15.76 -6.36
CA THR A 11 -36.28 15.47 -7.64
C THR A 11 -35.58 16.69 -8.24
N SER A 12 -35.72 17.88 -7.64
CA SER A 12 -35.10 19.12 -8.14
C SER A 12 -33.57 19.14 -7.98
N ARG A 13 -33.04 18.37 -7.01
CA ARG A 13 -31.61 18.34 -6.68
C ARG A 13 -30.79 17.39 -7.56
N LEU A 14 -31.43 16.38 -8.14
CA LEU A 14 -30.85 15.36 -9.01
C LEU A 14 -31.88 15.00 -10.10
N PRO A 15 -31.80 15.59 -11.30
CA PRO A 15 -32.76 15.30 -12.36
C PRO A 15 -32.72 13.82 -12.76
N GLU A 16 -33.89 13.25 -13.03
CA GLU A 16 -34.00 11.87 -13.50
C GLU A 16 -33.45 11.76 -14.93
N VAL A 17 -32.32 11.07 -15.09
CA VAL A 17 -31.71 10.81 -16.39
C VAL A 17 -32.18 9.44 -16.87
N ILE A 18 -33.10 9.42 -17.83
CA ILE A 18 -33.59 8.19 -18.47
C ILE A 18 -32.79 7.97 -19.75
N VAL A 19 -31.97 6.92 -19.77
CA VAL A 19 -31.18 6.52 -20.95
C VAL A 19 -31.66 5.14 -21.40
N PRO A 20 -32.05 4.96 -22.68
CA PRO A 20 -32.40 3.64 -23.20
C PRO A 20 -31.19 2.70 -23.21
N ALA A 21 -31.44 1.39 -23.09
CA ALA A 21 -30.36 0.39 -23.05
C ALA A 21 -29.46 0.42 -24.30
N SER A 22 -30.00 0.84 -25.45
CA SER A 22 -29.26 1.06 -26.70
C SER A 22 -28.24 2.18 -26.58
N GLU A 23 -28.59 3.30 -25.94
CA GLU A 23 -27.67 4.43 -25.72
C GLU A 23 -26.63 4.12 -24.64
N VAL A 24 -26.98 3.36 -23.60
CA VAL A 24 -26.00 2.86 -22.62
C VAL A 24 -24.98 1.93 -23.29
N SER A 25 -25.44 1.07 -24.20
CA SER A 25 -24.54 0.19 -24.97
C SER A 25 -23.69 0.98 -25.97
N ALA A 26 -24.26 2.02 -26.61
CA ALA A 26 -23.56 2.89 -27.54
C ALA A 26 -22.49 3.76 -26.86
N SER A 27 -22.80 4.30 -25.67
CA SER A 27 -21.90 5.12 -24.85
C SER A 27 -20.74 4.32 -24.23
N GLY A 28 -20.83 2.99 -24.16
CA GLY A 28 -19.75 2.06 -23.81
C GLY A 28 -18.59 2.00 -24.82
N GLY A 29 -18.47 2.99 -25.71
CA GLY A 29 -17.39 3.11 -26.71
C GLY A 29 -17.70 2.43 -28.05
N ALA A 30 -18.97 2.11 -28.34
CA ALA A 30 -19.39 1.37 -29.53
C ALA A 30 -19.10 2.06 -30.88
N GLY A 31 -18.50 3.26 -30.90
CA GLY A 31 -18.18 3.98 -32.13
C GLY A 31 -16.77 4.58 -32.24
N LEU A 32 -15.90 4.41 -31.23
CA LEU A 32 -14.60 5.11 -31.24
C LEU A 32 -13.51 4.30 -31.96
N VAL A 33 -13.51 2.97 -31.82
CA VAL A 33 -12.38 2.12 -32.22
C VAL A 33 -12.80 0.66 -32.43
N PRO A 34 -12.29 -0.08 -33.44
CA PRO A 34 -12.52 -1.53 -33.55
C PRO A 34 -11.94 -2.34 -32.37
N PRO A 35 -12.54 -3.49 -32.02
CA PRO A 35 -11.95 -4.46 -31.09
C PRO A 35 -10.59 -4.96 -31.57
N GLY A 36 -9.70 -5.32 -30.64
CA GLY A 36 -8.39 -5.86 -30.93
C GLY A 36 -7.25 -5.16 -30.21
N LEU A 37 -6.03 -5.46 -30.66
CA LEU A 37 -4.78 -4.87 -30.18
C LEU A 37 -4.25 -3.90 -31.21
N MET A 38 -4.02 -2.65 -30.79
CA MET A 38 -3.36 -1.63 -31.61
C MET A 38 -2.05 -1.24 -30.95
N LEU A 39 -0.94 -1.45 -31.66
CA LEU A 39 0.37 -1.02 -31.23
C LEU A 39 0.45 0.52 -31.21
N LEU A 40 0.87 1.07 -30.08
CA LEU A 40 1.09 2.52 -29.91
C LEU A 40 2.58 2.87 -29.98
N GLY A 41 3.45 1.97 -29.53
CA GLY A 41 4.90 2.14 -29.57
C GLY A 41 5.63 1.18 -28.63
N PHE A 42 6.92 1.43 -28.39
CA PHE A 42 7.77 0.61 -27.54
C PHE A 42 8.35 1.45 -26.39
N LYS A 43 8.44 0.86 -25.20
CA LYS A 43 9.07 1.46 -24.02
C LYS A 43 10.06 0.49 -23.38
N PRO A 44 11.12 1.00 -22.71
CA PRO A 44 12.03 0.15 -21.93
C PRO A 44 11.29 -0.60 -20.82
N LEU A 45 11.71 -1.83 -20.52
CA LEU A 45 11.14 -2.63 -19.42
C LEU A 45 11.26 -1.94 -18.05
N SER A 46 12.27 -1.10 -17.85
CA SER A 46 12.45 -0.31 -16.62
C SER A 46 11.32 0.68 -16.33
N CYS A 47 10.51 1.05 -17.32
CA CYS A 47 9.34 1.91 -17.11
C CYS A 47 8.13 1.15 -16.53
N LEU A 48 8.17 -0.18 -16.53
CA LEU A 48 7.11 -1.03 -16.01
C LEU A 48 7.45 -1.45 -14.58
N LEU A 49 6.58 -1.07 -13.64
CA LEU A 49 6.77 -1.36 -12.23
C LEU A 49 5.92 -2.56 -11.82
N PRO A 50 6.38 -3.41 -10.88
CA PRO A 50 5.66 -4.63 -10.51
C PRO A 50 4.21 -4.38 -10.05
N TYR A 51 3.96 -3.24 -9.41
CA TYR A 51 2.64 -2.86 -8.90
C TYR A 51 1.69 -2.27 -9.97
N HIS A 52 2.13 -2.13 -11.22
CA HIS A 52 1.25 -1.73 -12.33
C HIS A 52 0.36 -2.88 -12.84
N GLN A 53 0.47 -4.09 -12.30
CA GLN A 53 -0.38 -5.20 -12.69
C GLN A 53 -1.72 -5.16 -11.93
N MET A 54 -2.80 -4.82 -12.63
CA MET A 54 -4.15 -4.72 -12.03
C MET A 54 -4.91 -6.05 -12.00
N GLN A 55 -4.62 -6.93 -12.96
CA GLN A 55 -5.35 -8.18 -13.20
C GLN A 55 -4.37 -9.27 -13.64
N PRO A 56 -4.77 -10.56 -13.61
CA PRO A 56 -3.96 -11.63 -14.18
C PRO A 56 -3.57 -11.31 -15.62
N SER A 57 -2.31 -11.58 -15.97
CA SER A 57 -1.81 -11.37 -17.33
C SER A 57 -2.47 -12.35 -18.30
N ILE A 58 -2.52 -11.95 -19.57
CA ILE A 58 -3.01 -12.80 -20.66
C ILE A 58 -1.82 -13.18 -21.52
N PHE A 59 -1.66 -14.46 -21.83
CA PHE A 59 -0.57 -14.92 -22.67
C PHE A 59 -0.97 -14.92 -24.15
N LEU A 60 -0.18 -14.24 -24.99
CA LEU A 60 -0.43 -14.08 -26.41
C LEU A 60 0.41 -15.06 -27.24
N ARG A 61 -0.24 -15.69 -28.22
CA ARG A 61 0.37 -16.57 -29.22
C ARG A 61 -0.15 -16.23 -30.61
N PRO A 62 0.66 -16.41 -31.67
CA PRO A 62 0.23 -16.15 -33.02
C PRO A 62 -0.84 -17.15 -33.48
N ASP A 63 -1.78 -16.67 -34.29
CA ASP A 63 -2.78 -17.51 -34.96
C ASP A 63 -2.60 -17.42 -36.49
N GLU A 64 -1.86 -18.39 -37.04
CA GLU A 64 -1.60 -18.49 -38.48
C GLU A 64 -2.85 -18.79 -39.31
N ARG A 65 -3.89 -19.38 -38.70
CA ARG A 65 -5.11 -19.78 -39.42
C ARG A 65 -5.96 -18.57 -39.78
N SER A 66 -6.05 -17.60 -38.87
CA SER A 66 -6.81 -16.38 -39.09
C SER A 66 -6.10 -15.38 -40.01
N ALA A 67 -4.77 -15.35 -39.99
CA ALA A 67 -3.98 -14.47 -40.84
C ALA A 67 -2.62 -15.10 -41.15
N SER A 68 -2.39 -15.43 -42.42
CA SER A 68 -1.10 -15.97 -42.88
C SER A 68 0.01 -14.92 -42.75
N GLY A 69 1.20 -15.35 -42.31
CA GLY A 69 2.35 -14.51 -41.99
C GLY A 69 2.42 -14.06 -40.53
N SER A 70 1.40 -14.33 -39.73
CA SER A 70 1.32 -13.89 -38.33
C SER A 70 2.42 -14.48 -37.46
N THR A 71 2.76 -15.76 -37.65
CA THR A 71 3.80 -16.44 -36.88
C THR A 71 5.17 -15.81 -37.12
N THR A 72 5.51 -15.56 -38.39
CA THR A 72 6.78 -14.91 -38.75
C THR A 72 6.85 -13.48 -38.19
N ALA A 73 5.77 -12.70 -38.35
CA ALA A 73 5.70 -11.35 -37.80
C ALA A 73 5.82 -11.35 -36.27
N PHE A 74 5.09 -12.24 -35.59
CA PHE A 74 5.14 -12.40 -34.14
C PHE A 74 6.54 -12.74 -33.65
N ILE A 75 7.21 -13.73 -34.26
CA ILE A 75 8.56 -14.15 -33.88
C ILE A 75 9.56 -13.00 -34.09
N SER A 76 9.44 -12.26 -35.20
CA SER A 76 10.33 -11.12 -35.47
C SER A 76 10.18 -10.02 -34.42
N LEU A 77 8.94 -9.68 -34.05
CA LEU A 77 8.62 -8.70 -33.02
C LEU A 77 9.10 -9.15 -31.64
N TRP A 78 8.80 -10.39 -31.28
CA TRP A 78 9.18 -11.01 -30.01
C TRP A 78 10.71 -11.01 -29.82
N ARG A 79 11.47 -11.48 -30.82
CA ARG A 79 12.94 -11.47 -30.79
C ARG A 79 13.52 -10.06 -30.68
N ALA A 80 12.97 -9.10 -31.41
CA ALA A 80 13.41 -7.72 -31.35
C ALA A 80 13.16 -7.10 -29.97
N MET A 81 12.00 -7.35 -29.37
CA MET A 81 11.67 -6.86 -28.02
C MET A 81 12.58 -7.47 -26.94
N LEU A 82 12.92 -8.77 -27.05
CA LEU A 82 13.88 -9.42 -26.16
C LEU A 82 15.27 -8.79 -26.27
N ALA A 83 15.79 -8.66 -27.51
CA ALA A 83 17.13 -8.13 -27.76
C ALA A 83 17.29 -6.68 -27.27
N GLU A 84 16.25 -5.86 -27.40
CA GLU A 84 16.26 -4.45 -27.01
C GLU A 84 15.85 -4.20 -25.55
N GLY A 85 15.37 -5.22 -24.82
CA GLY A 85 14.86 -5.06 -23.46
C GLY A 85 13.66 -4.11 -23.38
N ARG A 86 12.75 -4.20 -24.35
CA ARG A 86 11.58 -3.32 -24.50
C ARG A 86 10.27 -4.10 -24.45
N PHE A 87 9.22 -3.43 -23.98
CA PHE A 87 7.85 -3.92 -24.12
C PHE A 87 7.09 -3.07 -25.15
N ALA A 88 6.10 -3.68 -25.81
CA ALA A 88 5.19 -2.96 -26.69
C ALA A 88 4.03 -2.38 -25.88
N LEU A 89 3.81 -1.07 -25.97
CA LEU A 89 2.63 -0.41 -25.43
C LEU A 89 1.52 -0.50 -26.47
N CYS A 90 0.40 -1.10 -26.09
CA CYS A 90 -0.74 -1.30 -26.96
C CYS A 90 -2.02 -0.76 -26.33
N ARG A 91 -2.98 -0.41 -27.18
CA ARG A 91 -4.38 -0.26 -26.79
C ARG A 91 -5.09 -1.58 -27.04
N TYR A 92 -5.66 -2.15 -25.99
CA TYR A 92 -6.44 -3.37 -26.04
C TYR A 92 -7.92 -3.06 -25.89
N ARG A 93 -8.74 -3.72 -26.70
CA ARG A 93 -10.19 -3.70 -26.59
C ARG A 93 -10.75 -5.09 -26.82
N LYS A 94 -11.29 -5.71 -25.77
CA LYS A 94 -11.78 -7.11 -25.80
C LYS A 94 -12.98 -7.29 -26.74
N ALA A 95 -13.95 -6.39 -26.68
CA ALA A 95 -15.18 -6.46 -27.47
C ALA A 95 -15.77 -5.07 -27.78
N ALA A 96 -16.73 -5.03 -28.70
CA ALA A 96 -17.38 -3.80 -29.18
C ALA A 96 -18.17 -3.01 -28.12
N ASN A 97 -18.47 -3.61 -26.97
CA ASN A 97 -19.16 -2.94 -25.84
C ASN A 97 -18.24 -2.69 -24.64
N THR A 98 -16.92 -2.88 -24.81
CA THR A 98 -15.93 -2.65 -23.76
C THR A 98 -15.15 -1.36 -24.00
N SER A 99 -14.81 -0.66 -22.92
CA SER A 99 -13.90 0.48 -22.98
C SER A 99 -12.48 0.01 -23.28
N PRO A 100 -11.72 0.77 -24.09
CA PRO A 100 -10.31 0.44 -24.35
C PRO A 100 -9.49 0.52 -23.05
N ARG A 101 -8.42 -0.27 -23.01
CA ARG A 101 -7.42 -0.28 -21.93
C ARG A 101 -6.04 -0.17 -22.52
N LEU A 102 -5.12 0.45 -21.78
CA LEU A 102 -3.70 0.38 -22.10
C LEU A 102 -3.15 -0.95 -21.59
N VAL A 103 -2.32 -1.59 -22.40
CA VAL A 103 -1.65 -2.85 -22.05
C VAL A 103 -0.18 -2.78 -22.39
N ALA A 104 0.64 -3.44 -21.57
CA ALA A 104 2.05 -3.69 -21.84
C ALA A 104 2.20 -5.13 -22.35
N LEU A 105 2.84 -5.27 -23.50
CA LEU A 105 3.19 -6.54 -24.13
C LEU A 105 4.66 -6.85 -23.84
N ILE A 106 4.89 -7.76 -22.91
CA ILE A 106 6.22 -8.14 -22.42
C ILE A 106 6.63 -9.45 -23.10
N PRO A 107 7.75 -9.49 -23.83
CA PRO A 107 8.23 -10.74 -24.39
C PRO A 107 8.73 -11.68 -23.28
N GLN A 108 8.40 -12.97 -23.39
CA GLN A 108 8.94 -14.05 -22.54
C GLN A 108 9.76 -14.99 -23.41
N ASP A 109 11.00 -15.25 -23.02
CA ASP A 109 11.84 -16.26 -23.66
C ASP A 109 11.48 -17.68 -23.21
N GLU A 110 11.87 -18.68 -23.99
CA GLU A 110 11.60 -20.07 -23.64
C GLU A 110 12.51 -20.53 -22.49
N GLY A 111 11.88 -20.97 -21.40
CA GLY A 111 12.54 -21.62 -20.27
C GLY A 111 12.38 -23.13 -20.39
N ILE A 112 13.50 -23.85 -20.29
CA ILE A 112 13.54 -25.31 -20.34
C ILE A 112 14.28 -25.79 -19.09
N ASP A 113 13.71 -26.78 -18.41
CA ASP A 113 14.34 -27.40 -17.26
C ASP A 113 15.49 -28.36 -17.67
N PRO A 114 16.28 -28.88 -16.71
CA PRO A 114 17.35 -29.85 -17.01
C PRO A 114 16.86 -31.17 -17.63
N TYR A 115 15.56 -31.46 -17.57
CA TYR A 115 14.95 -32.67 -18.10
C TYR A 115 14.33 -32.46 -19.49
N GLY A 116 14.44 -31.25 -20.06
CA GLY A 116 13.88 -30.90 -21.37
C GLY A 116 12.40 -30.56 -21.35
N ILE A 117 11.79 -30.38 -20.18
CA ILE A 117 10.40 -29.95 -20.02
C ILE A 117 10.36 -28.42 -20.10
N GLN A 118 9.44 -27.90 -20.90
CA GLN A 118 9.21 -26.47 -21.03
C GLN A 118 8.59 -25.92 -19.73
N THR A 119 9.33 -25.07 -19.02
CA THR A 119 8.85 -24.35 -17.83
C THR A 119 8.12 -23.08 -18.25
N ASP A 120 8.73 -22.32 -19.15
CA ASP A 120 8.24 -21.03 -19.61
C ASP A 120 8.00 -21.08 -21.12
N PRO A 121 6.74 -21.01 -21.57
CA PRO A 121 6.47 -21.04 -23.00
C PRO A 121 6.97 -19.77 -23.69
N PRO A 122 7.47 -19.84 -24.94
CA PRO A 122 7.82 -18.65 -25.71
C PRO A 122 6.56 -17.89 -26.12
N GLY A 123 6.55 -16.59 -25.90
CA GLY A 123 5.40 -15.75 -26.24
C GLY A 123 5.47 -14.36 -25.64
N ILE A 124 4.29 -13.74 -25.48
CA ILE A 124 4.18 -12.36 -24.99
C ILE A 124 3.12 -12.31 -23.89
N HIS A 125 3.49 -11.81 -22.72
CA HIS A 125 2.54 -11.49 -21.66
C HIS A 125 1.89 -10.13 -21.93
N MET A 126 0.56 -10.10 -21.88
CA MET A 126 -0.23 -8.88 -21.92
C MET A 126 -0.67 -8.51 -20.51
N ILE A 127 -0.08 -7.44 -19.98
CA ILE A 127 -0.44 -6.86 -18.68
C ILE A 127 -1.35 -5.67 -18.90
N ILE A 128 -2.51 -5.66 -18.24
CA ILE A 128 -3.43 -4.51 -18.24
C ILE A 128 -2.89 -3.44 -17.29
N LEU A 129 -2.61 -2.27 -17.83
CA LEU A 129 -2.05 -1.14 -17.09
C LEU A 129 -3.18 -0.33 -16.43
N PRO A 130 -2.94 0.20 -15.21
CA PRO A 130 -3.87 1.10 -14.55
C PRO A 130 -3.97 2.43 -15.30
N TYR A 131 -5.17 3.01 -15.31
CA TYR A 131 -5.34 4.43 -15.55
C TYR A 131 -5.15 5.23 -14.25
N MET A 132 -5.14 6.56 -14.36
CA MET A 132 -5.06 7.44 -13.20
C MET A 132 -6.14 7.16 -12.15
N ASP A 133 -7.34 6.80 -12.59
CA ASP A 133 -8.48 6.49 -11.69
C ASP A 133 -8.27 5.20 -10.87
N ASP A 134 -7.41 4.30 -11.36
CA ASP A 134 -7.11 3.02 -10.69
C ASP A 134 -6.04 3.18 -9.60
N ILE A 135 -5.21 4.23 -9.70
CA ILE A 135 -4.11 4.48 -8.77
C ILE A 135 -4.65 5.08 -7.47
N ARG A 136 -4.43 4.38 -6.36
CA ARG A 136 -4.77 4.85 -5.00
C ARG A 136 -3.52 5.36 -4.31
N HIS A 137 -3.54 6.64 -3.91
CA HIS A 137 -2.49 7.20 -3.07
C HIS A 137 -2.76 6.77 -1.62
N PRO A 138 -1.80 6.14 -0.93
CA PRO A 138 -1.99 5.79 0.48
C PRO A 138 -2.21 7.08 1.28
N GLU A 139 -3.09 7.04 2.28
CA GLU A 139 -3.13 8.11 3.27
C GLU A 139 -1.73 8.29 3.87
N THR A 140 -1.11 9.44 3.63
CA THR A 140 0.12 9.76 4.34
C THR A 140 -0.29 10.01 5.79
N ALA A 141 0.20 9.20 6.73
CA ALA A 141 -0.01 9.48 8.15
C ALA A 141 0.56 10.87 8.43
N ALA A 142 -0.33 11.86 8.50
CA ALA A 142 0.07 13.25 8.66
C ALA A 142 0.83 13.38 9.98
N GLY A 143 2.09 13.82 9.92
CA GLY A 143 2.91 14.10 11.09
C GLY A 143 3.90 13.00 11.51
N VAL A 144 3.93 11.83 10.86
CA VAL A 144 5.00 10.83 11.09
C VAL A 144 5.95 10.87 9.91
N ALA A 145 7.10 11.53 10.08
CA ALA A 145 8.18 11.42 9.10
C ALA A 145 8.59 9.95 8.96
N PRO A 146 8.83 9.43 7.74
CA PRO A 146 9.34 8.08 7.56
C PRO A 146 10.65 7.94 8.33
N GLN A 147 10.62 7.15 9.41
CA GLN A 147 11.83 6.88 10.19
C GLN A 147 12.70 5.91 9.41
N GLN A 148 13.93 6.32 9.12
CA GLN A 148 14.90 5.40 8.55
C GLN A 148 15.36 4.42 9.63
N PRO A 149 15.34 3.10 9.36
CA PRO A 149 15.80 2.12 10.31
C PRO A 149 17.31 2.27 10.55
N SER A 150 17.76 2.03 11.78
CA SER A 150 19.19 1.99 12.08
C SER A 150 19.88 0.77 11.46
N ASP A 151 21.21 0.82 11.33
CA ASP A 151 22.00 -0.31 10.82
C ASP A 151 21.80 -1.58 11.64
N GLY A 152 21.65 -1.46 12.96
CA GLY A 152 21.36 -2.59 13.86
C GLY A 152 19.98 -3.20 13.61
N GLN A 153 18.97 -2.36 13.36
CA GLN A 153 17.63 -2.79 12.98
C GLN A 153 17.60 -3.49 11.63
N MET A 154 18.34 -2.95 10.63
CA MET A 154 18.48 -3.60 9.33
C MET A 154 19.21 -4.95 9.44
N ALA A 155 20.27 -5.03 10.24
CA ALA A 155 21.01 -6.28 10.47
C ALA A 155 20.13 -7.35 11.12
N ALA A 156 19.38 -7.00 12.17
CA ALA A 156 18.43 -7.90 12.82
C ALA A 156 17.32 -8.36 11.85
N SER A 157 16.80 -7.46 11.02
CA SER A 157 15.80 -7.79 9.98
C SER A 157 16.35 -8.77 8.94
N LYS A 158 17.58 -8.53 8.46
CA LYS A 158 18.26 -9.43 7.50
C LYS A 158 18.49 -10.81 8.10
N ALA A 159 18.93 -10.89 9.35
CA ALA A 159 19.12 -12.15 10.05
C ALA A 159 17.79 -12.93 10.17
N LEU A 160 16.69 -12.24 10.49
CA LEU A 160 15.37 -12.86 10.55
C LEU A 160 14.90 -13.39 9.20
N ILE A 161 15.04 -12.61 8.13
CA ILE A 161 14.69 -13.05 6.77
C ILE A 161 15.52 -14.27 6.38
N ALA A 162 16.82 -14.27 6.65
CA ALA A 162 17.70 -15.40 6.35
C ALA A 162 17.37 -16.64 7.19
N ALA A 163 16.93 -16.48 8.44
CA ALA A 163 16.54 -17.61 9.30
C ALA A 163 15.22 -18.26 8.84
N LEU A 164 14.29 -17.46 8.30
CA LEU A 164 12.98 -17.92 7.81
C LEU A 164 12.93 -18.19 6.30
N ASP A 165 14.09 -18.27 5.67
CA ASP A 165 14.19 -18.48 4.23
C ASP A 165 13.71 -19.88 3.84
N LEU A 166 12.64 -19.93 3.05
CA LEU A 166 12.00 -21.17 2.60
C LEU A 166 12.89 -21.92 1.61
N GLU A 167 13.75 -21.23 0.85
CA GLU A 167 14.64 -21.84 -0.14
C GLU A 167 15.60 -22.86 0.49
N LYS A 168 15.92 -22.71 1.78
CA LYS A 168 16.75 -23.67 2.53
C LYS A 168 16.10 -25.04 2.71
N VAL A 169 14.77 -25.08 2.67
CA VAL A 169 13.98 -26.29 2.94
C VAL A 169 13.56 -26.90 1.61
N GLU A 170 12.86 -26.10 0.81
CA GLU A 170 12.32 -26.50 -0.49
C GLU A 170 12.33 -25.30 -1.43
N ALA A 171 12.61 -25.53 -2.71
CA ALA A 171 12.49 -24.50 -3.72
C ALA A 171 11.04 -24.01 -3.75
N PHE A 172 10.83 -22.70 -3.60
CA PHE A 172 9.51 -22.11 -3.59
C PHE A 172 8.87 -22.25 -4.97
N ASP A 173 7.90 -23.15 -5.09
CA ASP A 173 7.10 -23.33 -6.29
C ASP A 173 5.63 -23.02 -6.01
N LEU A 174 5.11 -22.00 -6.69
CA LEU A 174 3.72 -21.57 -6.58
C LEU A 174 2.73 -22.65 -7.04
N THR A 175 3.16 -23.61 -7.86
CA THR A 175 2.29 -24.71 -8.31
C THR A 175 2.02 -25.74 -7.22
N GLN A 176 2.85 -25.80 -6.19
CA GLN A 176 2.68 -26.72 -5.05
C GLN A 176 1.66 -26.22 -4.03
N VAL A 177 1.30 -24.93 -4.07
CA VAL A 177 0.34 -24.34 -3.14
C VAL A 177 -1.08 -24.55 -3.67
N CYS A 178 -1.73 -25.60 -3.17
CA CYS A 178 -3.12 -25.90 -3.50
C CYS A 178 -4.12 -24.93 -2.83
N ASN A 179 -5.31 -24.81 -3.42
CA ASN A 179 -6.43 -24.13 -2.79
C ASN A 179 -7.15 -25.10 -1.82
N PRO A 180 -7.04 -24.89 -0.48
CA PRO A 180 -7.56 -25.84 0.51
C PRO A 180 -9.08 -26.02 0.43
N TRP A 181 -9.81 -24.99 0.00
CA TRP A 181 -11.27 -25.06 -0.14
C TRP A 181 -11.69 -25.91 -1.34
N LEU A 182 -10.93 -25.83 -2.44
CA LEU A 182 -11.20 -26.66 -3.62
C LEU A 182 -10.84 -28.12 -3.35
N GLU A 183 -9.69 -28.39 -2.73
CA GLU A 183 -9.31 -29.75 -2.33
C GLU A 183 -10.37 -30.38 -1.43
N ARG A 184 -10.82 -29.63 -0.41
CA ARG A 184 -11.89 -30.07 0.46
C ARG A 184 -13.19 -30.31 -0.30
N HIS A 185 -13.57 -29.41 -1.20
CA HIS A 185 -14.78 -29.55 -1.99
C HIS A 185 -14.78 -30.85 -2.80
N TYR A 186 -13.70 -31.12 -3.54
CA TYR A 186 -13.58 -32.33 -4.36
C TYR A 186 -13.50 -33.60 -3.52
N ALA A 187 -12.78 -33.59 -2.39
CA ALA A 187 -12.72 -34.73 -1.47
C ALA A 187 -14.10 -35.11 -0.90
N VAL A 188 -14.96 -34.11 -0.62
CA VAL A 188 -16.34 -34.36 -0.19
C VAL A 188 -17.19 -34.91 -1.33
N VAL A 189 -17.06 -34.36 -2.54
CA VAL A 189 -17.79 -34.84 -3.72
C VAL A 189 -17.43 -36.29 -4.04
N GLU A 190 -16.14 -36.63 -3.98
CA GLU A 190 -15.63 -38.00 -4.17
C GLU A 190 -16.19 -38.96 -3.12
N ALA A 191 -16.13 -38.60 -1.83
CA ALA A 191 -16.68 -39.43 -0.77
C ALA A 191 -18.18 -39.69 -0.95
N LEU A 192 -18.96 -38.67 -1.36
CA LEU A 192 -20.38 -38.83 -1.66
C LEU A 192 -20.62 -39.73 -2.88
N ALA A 193 -19.79 -39.62 -3.92
CA ALA A 193 -19.89 -40.47 -5.12
C ALA A 193 -19.58 -41.94 -4.82
N LEU A 194 -18.61 -42.20 -3.95
CA LEU A 194 -18.22 -43.54 -3.50
C LEU A 194 -19.08 -44.08 -2.35
N SER A 195 -20.06 -43.29 -1.87
CA SER A 195 -20.86 -43.61 -0.67
C SER A 195 -20.01 -43.85 0.58
N GLU A 196 -18.84 -43.20 0.65
CA GLU A 196 -17.92 -43.20 1.77
C GLU A 196 -18.30 -42.14 2.82
N PRO A 197 -17.86 -42.32 4.09
CA PRO A 197 -18.06 -41.29 5.09
C PRO A 197 -17.33 -40.01 4.69
N ILE A 198 -18.01 -38.88 4.88
CA ILE A 198 -17.43 -37.56 4.57
C ILE A 198 -16.14 -37.40 5.39
N PRO A 199 -14.98 -37.15 4.74
CA PRO A 199 -13.71 -37.04 5.44
C PRO A 199 -13.79 -35.92 6.48
N ARG A 200 -13.09 -36.03 7.62
CA ARG A 200 -12.94 -34.87 8.52
C ARG A 200 -11.82 -34.00 8.00
N TRP A 201 -12.03 -32.69 7.96
CA TRP A 201 -11.02 -31.74 7.56
C TRP A 201 -10.79 -30.72 8.65
N SER A 202 -9.52 -30.45 8.94
CA SER A 202 -9.09 -29.42 9.87
C SER A 202 -8.20 -28.40 9.18
N ALA A 203 -8.63 -27.13 9.19
CA ALA A 203 -7.84 -26.01 8.70
C ALA A 203 -6.45 -25.91 9.36
N ILE A 204 -6.24 -26.49 10.55
CA ILE A 204 -4.96 -26.38 11.25
C ILE A 204 -3.94 -27.39 10.73
N ALA A 205 -4.39 -28.57 10.32
CA ALA A 205 -3.51 -29.69 9.96
C ALA A 205 -3.34 -29.85 8.45
N GLU A 206 -4.37 -29.53 7.67
CA GLU A 206 -4.45 -29.87 6.23
C GLU A 206 -4.36 -28.64 5.30
N ASP A 207 -4.26 -27.43 5.86
CA ASP A 207 -4.17 -26.19 5.08
C ASP A 207 -2.70 -25.86 4.76
N GLY A 208 -2.28 -26.19 3.54
CA GLY A 208 -0.93 -25.92 3.04
C GLY A 208 -0.59 -24.44 2.86
N THR A 209 -1.57 -23.52 2.92
CA THR A 209 -1.31 -22.08 2.81
C THR A 209 -0.82 -21.45 4.12
N ARG A 210 -0.86 -22.21 5.21
CA ARG A 210 -0.45 -21.72 6.53
C ARG A 210 1.08 -21.72 6.68
N PRO A 211 1.64 -20.76 7.44
CA PRO A 211 3.05 -20.78 7.76
C PRO A 211 3.44 -22.07 8.49
N ARG A 212 4.52 -22.72 8.05
CA ARG A 212 5.07 -23.92 8.68
C ARG A 212 5.62 -23.57 10.06
N ARG A 213 4.92 -23.98 11.13
CA ARG A 213 5.28 -23.65 12.52
C ARG A 213 6.65 -24.16 12.92
N GLU A 214 7.03 -25.32 12.41
CA GLU A 214 8.33 -25.97 12.65
C GLU A 214 9.51 -25.05 12.32
N LEU A 215 9.38 -24.22 11.27
CA LEU A 215 10.44 -23.27 10.88
C LEU A 215 10.60 -22.14 11.90
N PHE A 216 9.49 -21.67 12.48
CA PHE A 216 9.52 -20.65 13.53
C PHE A 216 10.01 -21.19 14.87
N GLU A 217 9.86 -22.50 15.11
CA GLU A 217 10.32 -23.19 16.32
C GLU A 217 11.78 -23.65 16.22
N SER A 218 12.43 -23.45 15.06
CA SER A 218 13.86 -23.71 14.90
C SER A 218 14.68 -22.77 15.81
N PRO A 219 15.81 -23.26 16.37
CA PRO A 219 16.62 -22.46 17.30
C PRO A 219 17.16 -21.18 16.64
N GLU A 220 17.55 -21.27 15.36
CA GLU A 220 18.01 -20.12 14.57
C GLU A 220 16.92 -19.07 14.38
N ALA A 221 15.69 -19.49 14.04
CA ALA A 221 14.57 -18.56 13.90
C ALA A 221 14.19 -17.94 15.24
N MET A 222 14.16 -18.70 16.34
CA MET A 222 13.85 -18.16 17.66
C MET A 222 14.86 -17.10 18.10
N GLU A 223 16.15 -17.34 17.89
CA GLU A 223 17.20 -16.35 18.19
C GLU A 223 17.03 -15.09 17.33
N ALA A 224 16.80 -15.26 16.02
CA ALA A 224 16.61 -14.13 15.12
C ALA A 224 15.34 -13.33 15.42
N ILE A 225 14.25 -14.00 15.82
CA ILE A 225 12.99 -13.35 16.25
C ILE A 225 13.24 -12.52 17.51
N GLU A 226 13.96 -13.06 18.50
CA GLU A 226 14.24 -12.32 19.73
C GLU A 226 15.21 -11.16 19.49
N ALA A 227 16.23 -11.35 18.65
CA ALA A 227 17.14 -10.27 18.23
C ALA A 227 16.38 -9.15 17.51
N PHE A 228 15.46 -9.50 16.60
CA PHE A 228 14.59 -8.53 15.93
C PHE A 228 13.68 -7.79 16.93
N ARG A 229 13.08 -8.52 17.87
CA ARG A 229 12.26 -7.95 18.95
C ARG A 229 13.04 -6.94 19.79
N MET A 230 14.30 -7.23 20.09
CA MET A 230 15.17 -6.32 20.86
C MET A 230 15.59 -5.09 20.05
N ALA A 231 15.81 -5.23 18.74
CA ALA A 231 16.14 -4.12 17.84
C ALA A 231 14.96 -3.17 17.58
N PHE A 232 13.72 -3.66 17.73
CA PHE A 232 12.49 -2.88 17.67
C PHE A 232 11.72 -2.93 19.00
N PRO A 233 12.20 -2.23 20.06
CA PRO A 233 11.46 -2.14 21.31
C PRO A 233 10.08 -1.54 21.04
N GLN A 234 9.02 -2.30 21.33
CA GLN A 234 7.68 -1.72 21.39
C GLN A 234 7.59 -0.91 22.68
N ASP A 235 7.78 0.41 22.59
CA ASP A 235 7.42 1.33 23.66
C ASP A 235 5.90 1.31 23.83
N GLY A 236 5.44 0.45 24.75
CA GLY A 236 4.12 0.48 25.36
C GLY A 236 2.91 0.55 24.42
N SER A 237 2.57 -0.53 23.72
CA SER A 237 1.17 -1.00 23.56
C SER A 237 1.08 -2.12 22.50
N GLY A 238 0.48 -3.25 22.86
CA GLY A 238 0.25 -4.34 21.91
C GLY A 238 0.11 -5.73 22.53
N LYS A 239 0.50 -5.94 23.80
CA LYS A 239 0.00 -7.11 24.55
C LYS A 239 -1.44 -6.81 24.94
N GLY A 240 -2.38 -7.51 24.30
CA GLY A 240 -3.81 -7.44 24.60
C GLY A 240 -4.05 -7.40 26.10
N THR A 241 -4.69 -6.32 26.54
CA THR A 241 -4.99 -6.05 27.94
C THR A 241 -5.81 -7.18 28.51
N LYS A 242 -5.15 -8.18 29.12
CA LYS A 242 -5.76 -8.97 30.17
C LYS A 242 -6.16 -7.96 31.24
N ARG A 243 -7.49 -7.75 31.38
CA ARG A 243 -8.10 -6.88 32.38
C ARG A 243 -7.44 -7.16 33.73
N LYS A 244 -6.63 -6.22 34.20
CA LYS A 244 -6.09 -6.25 35.56
C LYS A 244 -7.11 -5.56 36.46
N ALA A 245 -7.48 -6.26 37.51
CA ALA A 245 -8.45 -5.86 38.51
C ALA A 245 -8.09 -4.51 39.14
N VAL A 246 -9.17 -3.83 39.56
CA VAL A 246 -9.21 -2.59 40.33
C VAL A 246 -8.28 -2.65 41.56
N GLY A 247 -7.48 -1.61 41.77
CA GLY A 247 -6.63 -1.45 42.94
C GLY A 247 -5.82 -0.15 42.94
N GLU A 248 -6.43 0.88 43.53
CA GLU A 248 -5.90 2.05 44.26
C GLU A 248 -4.61 2.80 43.86
N ALA A 249 -4.84 4.08 43.53
CA ALA A 249 -4.14 5.31 43.91
C ALA A 249 -2.70 5.29 44.46
N GLY A 250 -1.85 6.12 43.83
CA GLY A 250 -0.65 6.66 44.48
C GLY A 250 0.36 7.27 43.51
N GLY A 251 0.12 8.50 43.02
CA GLY A 251 1.09 9.24 42.20
C GLY A 251 1.35 10.64 42.75
N GLY A 252 2.51 10.85 43.37
CA GLY A 252 2.89 12.08 44.07
C GLY A 252 3.16 13.31 43.18
N PRO A 253 3.42 14.48 43.80
CA PRO A 253 3.43 15.80 43.16
C PRO A 253 4.54 16.03 42.10
N ALA A 254 5.54 15.15 42.01
CA ALA A 254 6.58 15.21 40.99
C ALA A 254 6.08 14.77 39.59
N ALA A 255 5.18 13.79 39.52
CA ALA A 255 4.62 13.30 38.25
C ALA A 255 3.71 14.35 37.59
N VAL A 256 3.00 15.14 38.40
CA VAL A 256 2.13 16.22 37.92
C VAL A 256 2.92 17.40 37.33
N LYS A 257 4.15 17.65 37.83
CA LYS A 257 5.04 18.69 37.28
C LYS A 257 5.65 18.30 35.94
N ALA A 258 6.05 17.04 35.77
CA ALA A 258 6.58 16.54 34.51
C ALA A 258 5.52 16.55 33.40
N GLN A 259 4.31 16.05 33.70
CA GLN A 259 3.18 16.04 32.76
C GLN A 259 2.73 17.45 32.35
N LYS A 260 2.79 18.43 33.25
CA LYS A 260 2.50 19.84 32.92
C LYS A 260 3.59 20.50 32.07
N ALA A 261 4.86 20.12 32.22
CA ALA A 261 5.95 20.68 31.43
C ALA A 261 5.92 20.16 29.98
N GLU A 262 5.57 18.89 29.80
CA GLU A 262 5.44 18.22 28.50
C GLU A 262 4.25 18.79 27.69
N ALA A 263 3.07 18.94 28.31
CA ALA A 263 1.91 19.56 27.68
C ALA A 263 2.14 21.04 27.27
N VAL A 264 3.01 21.74 27.99
CA VAL A 264 3.41 23.13 27.69
C VAL A 264 4.43 23.20 26.54
N ALA A 265 5.26 22.17 26.37
CA ALA A 265 6.20 22.07 25.27
C ALA A 265 5.49 21.79 23.93
N ASP A 266 4.50 20.89 23.94
CA ASP A 266 3.67 20.57 22.77
C ASP A 266 2.80 21.74 22.31
N ALA A 267 2.22 22.50 23.25
CA ALA A 267 1.45 23.69 22.92
C ALA A 267 2.32 24.82 22.31
N TYR A 268 3.61 24.88 22.64
CA TYR A 268 4.53 25.90 22.10
C TYR A 268 4.99 25.57 20.67
N SER A 269 5.30 24.30 20.41
CA SER A 269 5.76 23.81 19.09
C SER A 269 4.63 23.77 18.04
N ALA A 270 3.37 23.68 18.48
CA ALA A 270 2.20 23.72 17.59
C ALA A 270 1.97 25.09 16.93
N ILE A 271 2.60 26.16 17.43
CA ILE A 271 2.42 27.53 16.93
C ILE A 271 3.67 27.95 16.15
N ASP A 272 3.48 28.27 14.85
CA ASP A 272 4.54 28.81 14.00
C ASP A 272 4.80 30.30 14.29
N TRP A 273 5.64 30.54 15.30
CA TRP A 273 5.98 31.90 15.76
C TRP A 273 6.74 32.72 14.71
N GLU A 274 7.51 32.07 13.84
CA GLU A 274 8.33 32.76 12.83
C GLU A 274 7.49 33.17 11.61
N GLY A 275 6.53 32.32 11.20
CA GLY A 275 5.50 32.67 10.22
C GLY A 275 4.58 33.80 10.69
N LEU A 276 4.25 33.83 12.00
CA LEU A 276 3.44 34.90 12.60
C LEU A 276 4.18 36.24 12.70
N TYR A 277 5.51 36.21 12.87
CA TYR A 277 6.36 37.40 12.81
C TYR A 277 6.38 37.99 11.39
N ARG A 278 6.61 37.16 10.36
CA ARG A 278 6.66 37.60 8.96
C ARG A 278 5.31 38.13 8.44
N SER A 279 4.20 37.55 8.90
CA SER A 279 2.84 37.91 8.46
C SER A 279 2.17 38.99 9.31
N ASN A 280 2.85 39.51 10.34
CA ASN A 280 2.32 40.45 11.32
C ASN A 280 1.02 39.97 12.01
N GLY A 281 0.87 38.65 12.18
CA GLY A 281 -0.36 37.97 12.58
C GLY A 281 -0.64 37.89 14.09
N PHE A 282 0.21 38.46 14.95
CA PHE A 282 0.09 38.35 16.41
C PHE A 282 -1.20 38.93 17.01
N THR A 283 -1.92 39.78 16.26
CA THR A 283 -3.22 40.32 16.68
C THR A 283 -4.31 39.24 16.78
N LYS A 284 -4.17 38.13 16.04
CA LYS A 284 -5.14 37.03 15.99
C LYS A 284 -5.00 36.00 17.12
N LEU A 285 -3.88 35.98 17.85
CA LEU A 285 -3.67 35.01 18.93
C LEU A 285 -4.38 35.41 20.23
N ASN A 286 -4.71 34.40 21.04
CA ASN A 286 -5.26 34.64 22.37
C ASN A 286 -4.16 35.11 23.32
N LYS A 287 -4.57 35.83 24.38
CA LYS A 287 -3.64 36.33 25.39
C LYS A 287 -2.85 35.18 26.03
N ASP A 288 -3.47 34.02 26.21
CA ASP A 288 -2.85 32.84 26.80
C ASP A 288 -1.68 32.31 25.95
N ASP A 289 -1.83 32.28 24.63
CA ASP A 289 -0.75 31.87 23.70
C ASP A 289 0.43 32.85 23.74
N LEU A 290 0.15 34.17 23.78
CA LEU A 290 1.20 35.18 23.91
C LEU A 290 1.94 35.04 25.25
N THR A 291 1.23 34.69 26.33
CA THR A 291 1.87 34.43 27.62
C THR A 291 2.67 33.12 27.65
N LEU A 292 2.32 32.13 26.83
CA LEU A 292 3.07 30.88 26.67
C LEU A 292 4.47 31.15 26.09
N TYR A 293 4.55 32.01 25.06
CA TYR A 293 5.84 32.43 24.50
C TYR A 293 6.68 33.21 25.52
N LEU A 294 6.08 34.17 26.23
CA LEU A 294 6.78 34.98 27.22
C LEU A 294 7.28 34.15 28.41
N ARG A 295 6.53 33.12 28.85
CA ARG A 295 6.96 32.21 29.92
C ARG A 295 8.17 31.36 29.51
N ARG A 296 8.21 30.89 28.26
CA ARG A 296 9.32 30.06 27.75
C ARG A 296 10.61 30.87 27.61
N HIS A 297 10.49 32.12 27.16
CA HIS A 297 11.62 33.05 26.99
C HIS A 297 11.91 33.89 28.26
N GLN A 298 11.29 33.56 29.40
CA GLN A 298 11.46 34.23 30.70
C GLN A 298 11.24 35.76 30.67
N LEU A 299 10.35 36.22 29.81
CA LEU A 299 9.98 37.63 29.65
C LEU A 299 8.81 38.01 30.57
N LYS A 300 8.69 39.31 30.88
CA LYS A 300 7.62 39.81 31.77
C LYS A 300 6.23 39.64 31.15
N VAL A 301 5.37 38.93 31.87
CA VAL A 301 4.00 38.53 31.44
C VAL A 301 2.93 39.60 31.77
N THR A 302 3.32 40.71 32.40
CA THR A 302 2.41 41.77 32.81
C THR A 302 2.11 42.75 31.66
N GLY A 303 0.83 43.00 31.36
CA GLY A 303 0.43 44.00 30.38
C GLY A 303 -0.89 43.73 29.65
N LYS A 304 -1.33 44.73 28.87
CA LYS A 304 -2.40 44.61 27.85
C LYS A 304 -1.88 43.83 26.64
N LYS A 305 -2.78 43.28 25.83
CA LYS A 305 -2.45 42.41 24.68
C LYS A 305 -1.43 43.06 23.73
N ASP A 306 -1.58 44.36 23.46
CA ASP A 306 -0.69 45.10 22.57
C ASP A 306 0.74 45.23 23.12
N GLU A 307 0.90 45.39 24.44
CA GLU A 307 2.20 45.43 25.09
C GLU A 307 2.92 44.08 25.07
N LEU A 308 2.17 42.97 25.13
CA LEU A 308 2.73 41.62 25.01
C LEU A 308 3.23 41.36 23.59
N ILE A 309 2.48 41.81 22.58
CA ILE A 309 2.87 41.70 21.17
C ILE A 309 4.13 42.52 20.88
N GLN A 310 4.21 43.75 21.40
CA GLN A 310 5.38 44.62 21.26
C GLN A 310 6.65 43.93 21.79
N ARG A 311 6.59 43.34 23.01
CA ARG A 311 7.74 42.64 23.61
C ARG A 311 8.17 41.39 22.86
N ILE A 312 7.22 40.64 22.29
CA ILE A 312 7.54 39.46 21.47
C ILE A 312 8.27 39.90 20.18
N ARG A 313 7.84 41.00 19.55
CA ARG A 313 8.53 41.55 18.39
C ARG A 313 9.93 42.04 18.72
N GLU A 314 10.09 42.80 19.80
CA GLU A 314 11.39 43.30 20.26
C GLU A 314 12.35 42.14 20.57
N HIS A 315 11.86 41.06 21.19
CA HIS A 315 12.67 39.86 21.46
C HIS A 315 13.08 39.11 20.19
N MET A 316 12.19 39.03 19.19
CA MET A 316 12.48 38.41 17.89
C MET A 316 13.44 39.26 17.04
N GLU A 317 13.37 40.59 17.16
CA GLU A 317 14.23 41.54 16.45
C GLU A 317 15.63 41.65 17.07
N GLN A 318 15.74 41.49 18.39
CA GLN A 318 17.02 41.50 19.13
C GLN A 318 17.79 40.17 19.07
N GLY A 319 17.28 39.17 18.34
CA GLY A 319 18.03 37.95 18.05
C GLY A 319 18.39 37.12 19.28
N GLY A 320 17.39 36.64 20.03
CA GLY A 320 17.51 35.41 20.85
C GLY A 320 18.63 35.32 21.90
N GLU A 321 19.28 36.40 22.30
CA GLU A 321 20.24 36.42 23.42
C GLU A 321 19.60 37.01 24.68
N GLY A 322 19.00 36.12 25.48
CA GLY A 322 18.60 36.35 26.88
C GLY A 322 19.03 35.16 27.73
N PRO A 323 19.42 35.36 29.01
CA PRO A 323 20.39 34.53 29.71
C PRO A 323 19.90 33.09 29.91
N GLY A 324 20.75 32.13 29.55
CA GLY A 324 20.52 30.71 29.81
C GLY A 324 20.32 30.39 31.30
N PRO A 325 19.58 29.33 31.62
CA PRO A 325 19.10 29.06 32.97
C PRO A 325 20.24 28.67 33.93
N ARG A 326 20.15 29.17 35.17
CA ARG A 326 20.66 28.48 36.38
C ARG A 326 19.54 27.64 36.98
#